data_AF-A0A7C0YDB7-F1
#
_entry.id   AF-A0A7C0YDB7-F1
#
_cell.length_a   1.000
_cell.length_b   1.000
_cell.length_c   1.000
_cell.angle_alpha   90.00
_cell.angle_beta   90.00
_cell.angle_gamma   90.00
#
_symmetry.space_group_name_H-M   'P 1'
#
loop_
_entity.id
_entity.type
_entity.pdbx_description
1 polymer ?
#
loop_
_entity_poly.entity_id
_entity_poly.type
_entity_poly.pdbx_seq_one_letter_code
_entity_poly.pdbx_strand_id
1 'polypeptide(L)'
;HLVRVEGSIVRMGARTRSHYYENLSMIPDVRQINAVDSATRTSIGVLDEDYVRDNVSPGLVFIIRGRPYQVLNIEDDEILCAPATNTQSDAPRWIGEMIPVPYEVATEVADVWNRVVHRNDREVRHDLAKVYGFDENCIQHLTSTIRAQYTALGALPSKRRLVIEAFSDGVVIHAPFGTKVNETLGIVIAALLTTKIGVEVGVERDPYRILLVSTRAIPPEDIIRILRGYTAEQVREILRLALKTTQTFASRFVHVARRMGIVRRDAKISEIPVKRLLAAYSESPVFEEAMREVLQEKMDEARVCEIFERVRRGNIEVLIARTERPSPLARLIVEERSRFEVMGELSEEGEVLRLVETRLLARQFRLVCMNGDWESVRTVSTLEEQITCPTCGSTMIAAVPVSHAGLRNILRKRREGEILSKYEMREYSAAALSASLVSQYGKRALLVLAGRGIGPTTAARILTPGAAENRLELLRRITEAEKTYAQTRRFWD
;
A
#
# COMPACT_ATOMS: atom_id res chain seq x y z
N HIS A 1 8.10 25.89 24.89
CA HIS A 1 9.41 25.24 25.06
C HIS A 1 9.35 24.25 26.22
N LEU A 2 9.95 23.07 26.04
CA LEU A 2 10.03 22.01 27.06
C LEU A 2 11.07 22.35 28.14
N VAL A 3 12.15 23.02 27.78
CA VAL A 3 13.17 23.50 28.71
C VAL A 3 13.56 24.92 28.34
N ARG A 4 14.10 25.67 29.29
CA ARG A 4 14.80 26.95 29.07
C ARG A 4 16.26 26.76 29.46
N VAL A 5 17.17 27.18 28.60
CA VAL A 5 18.61 27.12 28.84
C VAL A 5 19.09 28.54 29.09
N GLU A 6 19.62 28.79 30.29
CA GLU A 6 20.20 30.06 30.72
C GLU A 6 21.68 29.81 31.08
N GLY A 7 22.57 30.02 30.11
CA GLY A 7 23.99 29.64 30.26
C GLY A 7 24.14 28.13 30.43
N SER A 8 24.67 27.70 31.58
CA SER A 8 24.80 26.28 31.96
C SER A 8 23.60 25.72 32.73
N ILE A 9 22.60 26.56 33.06
CA ILE A 9 21.45 26.16 33.88
C ILE A 9 20.29 25.77 32.98
N VAL A 10 19.77 24.56 33.16
CA VAL A 10 18.55 24.08 32.50
C VAL A 10 17.37 24.22 33.47
N ARG A 11 16.37 25.02 33.08
CA ARG A 11 15.14 25.25 33.85
C ARG A 11 13.92 24.65 33.14
N MET A 12 12.91 24.29 33.91
CA MET A 12 11.62 23.84 33.38
C MET A 12 10.97 24.96 32.56
N GLY A 13 10.51 24.62 31.35
CA GLY A 13 9.62 25.47 30.56
C GLY A 13 8.15 25.28 30.98
N ALA A 14 7.26 26.11 30.43
CA ALA A 14 5.84 26.06 30.75
C ALA A 14 5.18 24.71 30.40
N ARG A 15 5.73 23.96 29.43
CA ARG A 15 5.19 22.68 28.96
C ARG A 15 5.85 21.45 29.57
N THR A 16 6.87 21.59 30.44
CA THR A 16 7.65 20.44 30.94
C THR A 16 6.80 19.44 31.70
N ARG A 17 5.95 19.92 32.62
CA ARG A 17 5.14 19.03 33.46
C ARG A 17 4.09 18.28 32.64
N SER A 18 3.37 18.95 31.75
CA SER A 18 2.41 18.31 30.85
C SER A 18 3.10 17.27 29.96
N HIS A 19 4.24 17.62 29.34
CA HIS A 19 5.01 16.68 28.53
C HIS A 19 5.48 15.46 29.32
N TYR A 20 5.97 15.65 30.55
CA TYR A 20 6.39 14.56 31.41
C TYR A 20 5.25 13.58 31.69
N TYR A 21 4.09 14.07 32.15
CA TYR A 21 2.95 13.21 32.46
C TYR A 21 2.32 12.56 31.22
N GLU A 22 2.36 13.23 30.07
CA GLU A 22 1.86 12.67 28.82
C GLU A 22 2.80 11.61 28.23
N ASN A 23 4.10 11.63 28.53
CA ASN A 23 5.12 10.74 27.96
C ASN A 23 5.86 9.90 29.02
N LEU A 24 5.15 9.47 30.07
CA LEU A 24 5.68 8.58 31.12
C LEU A 24 6.06 7.18 30.58
N SER A 25 5.41 6.74 29.51
CA SER A 25 5.66 5.45 28.87
C SER A 25 6.60 5.61 27.67
N MET A 26 7.53 4.65 27.52
CA MET A 26 8.36 4.51 26.31
C MET A 26 7.69 3.66 25.23
N ILE A 27 6.58 2.98 25.56
CA ILE A 27 5.75 2.29 24.57
C ILE A 27 5.05 3.38 23.74
N PRO A 28 5.27 3.44 22.42
CA PRO A 28 4.63 4.43 21.58
C PRO A 28 3.12 4.21 21.60
N ASP A 29 2.34 5.28 21.74
CA ASP A 29 0.90 5.18 21.53
C ASP A 29 0.66 5.05 20.04
N VAL A 30 0.19 3.87 19.65
CA VAL A 30 -0.22 3.60 18.29
C VAL A 30 -1.66 4.08 18.17
N ARG A 31 -1.88 5.08 17.30
CA ARG A 31 -3.24 5.52 17.00
C ARG A 31 -3.99 4.37 16.34
N GLN A 32 -5.26 4.25 16.65
CA GLN A 32 -6.13 3.24 16.08
C GLN A 32 -6.95 3.83 14.92
N ILE A 33 -6.99 3.13 13.79
CA ILE A 33 -7.75 3.46 12.58
C ILE A 33 -8.92 2.48 12.44
N ASN A 34 -10.12 2.98 12.20
CA ASN A 34 -11.30 2.12 12.02
C ASN A 34 -11.33 1.52 10.61
N ALA A 35 -11.44 0.20 10.51
CA ALA A 35 -11.82 -0.47 9.27
C ALA A 35 -13.35 -0.47 9.16
N VAL A 36 -13.89 0.04 8.04
CA VAL A 36 -15.31 0.30 7.82
C VAL A 36 -15.78 -0.38 6.54
N ASP A 37 -16.94 -1.05 6.60
CA ASP A 37 -17.56 -1.66 5.45
C ASP A 37 -18.10 -0.57 4.51
N SER A 38 -17.69 -0.60 3.25
CA SER A 38 -18.01 0.43 2.26
C SER A 38 -19.50 0.46 1.89
N ALA A 39 -20.21 -0.67 1.98
CA ALA A 39 -21.64 -0.75 1.67
C ALA A 39 -22.51 -0.31 2.85
N THR A 40 -22.16 -0.72 4.07
CA THR A 40 -22.99 -0.48 5.27
C THR A 40 -22.49 0.67 6.14
N ARG A 41 -21.29 1.19 5.89
CA ARG A 41 -20.58 2.16 6.75
C ARG A 41 -20.43 1.71 8.21
N THR A 42 -20.51 0.41 8.47
CA THR A 42 -20.35 -0.15 9.82
C THR A 42 -18.89 -0.46 10.11
N SER A 43 -18.45 -0.24 11.35
CA SER A 43 -17.10 -0.62 11.78
C SER A 43 -16.98 -2.15 11.80
N ILE A 44 -16.04 -2.64 11.00
CA ILE A 44 -15.67 -4.06 10.91
C ILE A 44 -14.69 -4.40 12.04
N GLY A 45 -13.75 -3.49 12.30
CA GLY A 45 -12.73 -3.62 13.33
C GLY A 45 -11.83 -2.39 13.39
N VAL A 46 -10.75 -2.51 14.16
CA VAL A 46 -9.78 -1.44 14.41
C VAL A 46 -8.39 -1.97 14.10
N LEU A 47 -7.60 -1.19 13.38
CA LEU A 47 -6.22 -1.50 13.01
C LEU A 47 -5.27 -0.45 13.57
N ASP A 48 -4.05 -0.85 13.88
CA ASP A 48 -3.00 0.04 14.35
C ASP A 48 -2.48 0.92 13.20
N GLU A 49 -2.34 2.22 13.43
CA GLU A 49 -1.92 3.22 12.43
C GLU A 49 -0.56 2.88 11.78
N ASP A 50 0.37 2.35 12.57
CA ASP A 50 1.68 1.91 12.07
C ASP A 50 1.55 0.66 11.18
N TYR A 51 0.66 -0.27 11.56
CA TYR A 51 0.37 -1.45 10.75
C TYR A 51 -0.24 -1.06 9.40
N VAL A 52 -1.20 -0.14 9.42
CA VAL A 52 -1.87 0.37 8.23
C VAL A 52 -0.88 1.02 7.27
N ARG A 53 0.05 1.82 7.81
CA ARG A 53 1.09 2.47 7.03
C ARG A 53 2.06 1.48 6.39
N ASP A 54 2.54 0.51 7.16
CA ASP A 54 3.66 -0.33 6.73
C ASP A 54 3.20 -1.52 5.88
N ASN A 55 1.94 -1.96 6.04
CA ASN A 55 1.48 -3.23 5.50
C ASN A 55 0.11 -3.16 4.79
N VAL A 56 -0.64 -2.06 4.91
CA VAL A 56 -1.97 -1.94 4.30
C VAL A 56 -1.88 -1.03 3.09
N SER A 57 -2.21 -1.60 1.93
CA SER A 57 -2.37 -0.89 0.66
C SER A 57 -3.77 -1.14 0.11
N PRO A 58 -4.31 -0.23 -0.73
CA PRO A 58 -5.50 -0.54 -1.53
C PRO A 58 -5.31 -1.85 -2.29
N GLY A 59 -6.31 -2.73 -2.24
CA GLY A 59 -6.26 -4.08 -2.80
C GLY A 59 -5.94 -5.19 -1.81
N LEU A 60 -5.32 -4.90 -0.65
CA LEU A 60 -4.99 -5.91 0.37
C LEU A 60 -6.23 -6.63 0.88
N VAL A 61 -6.16 -7.96 1.01
CA VAL A 61 -7.19 -8.77 1.68
C VAL A 61 -6.72 -9.22 3.06
N PHE A 62 -7.49 -8.91 4.11
CA PHE A 62 -7.22 -9.35 5.47
C PHE A 62 -8.48 -9.96 6.11
N ILE A 63 -8.31 -10.76 7.17
CA ILE A 63 -9.45 -11.29 7.93
C ILE A 63 -9.71 -10.46 9.18
N ILE A 64 -10.97 -10.05 9.34
CA ILE A 64 -11.51 -9.59 10.62
C ILE A 64 -12.73 -10.44 10.95
N ARG A 65 -12.78 -10.95 12.19
CA ARG A 65 -13.88 -11.81 12.69
C ARG A 65 -14.17 -13.02 11.79
N GLY A 66 -13.12 -13.63 11.23
CA GLY A 66 -13.22 -14.82 10.38
C GLY A 66 -13.77 -14.57 8.97
N ARG A 67 -13.94 -13.31 8.54
CA ARG A 67 -14.39 -12.96 7.18
C ARG A 67 -13.31 -12.17 6.44
N PRO A 68 -13.04 -12.49 5.16
CA PRO A 68 -12.06 -11.77 4.37
C PRO A 68 -12.66 -10.44 3.87
N TYR A 69 -11.89 -9.36 4.03
CA TYR A 69 -12.20 -8.02 3.59
C TYR A 69 -11.07 -7.49 2.71
N GLN A 70 -11.43 -6.90 1.58
CA GLN A 70 -10.50 -6.22 0.68
C GLN A 70 -10.50 -4.73 0.98
N VAL A 71 -9.32 -4.12 1.12
CA VAL A 71 -9.13 -2.68 1.25
C VAL A 71 -9.44 -2.01 -0.08
N LEU A 72 -10.39 -1.07 -0.08
CA LEU A 72 -10.70 -0.25 -1.25
C LEU A 72 -9.90 1.05 -1.26
N ASN A 73 -9.84 1.70 -0.09
CA ASN A 73 -9.19 2.99 0.08
C ASN A 73 -8.75 3.17 1.53
N ILE A 74 -7.68 3.94 1.73
CA ILE A 74 -7.16 4.30 3.04
C ILE A 74 -7.36 5.81 3.20
N GLU A 75 -8.24 6.20 4.10
CA GLU A 75 -8.45 7.60 4.50
C GLU A 75 -7.74 7.86 5.84
N ASP A 76 -7.64 9.14 6.22
CA ASP A 76 -6.86 9.57 7.40
C ASP A 76 -7.38 9.01 8.73
N ASP A 77 -8.68 8.70 8.81
CA ASP A 77 -9.36 8.26 10.02
C ASP A 77 -10.07 6.90 9.86
N GLU A 78 -10.20 6.40 8.63
CA GLU A 78 -10.89 5.15 8.33
C GLU A 78 -10.32 4.42 7.11
N ILE A 79 -10.41 3.09 7.11
CA ILE A 79 -10.06 2.24 5.98
C ILE A 79 -11.36 1.69 5.42
N LEU A 80 -11.65 2.03 4.18
CA LEU A 80 -12.84 1.54 3.51
C LEU A 80 -12.56 0.15 2.96
N CYS A 81 -13.39 -0.81 3.34
CA CYS A 81 -13.24 -2.21 2.96
C CYS A 81 -14.51 -2.74 2.27
N ALA A 82 -14.37 -3.76 1.43
CA ALA A 82 -15.49 -4.53 0.90
C ALA A 82 -15.32 -6.01 1.25
N PRO A 83 -16.40 -6.77 1.46
CA PRO A 83 -16.32 -8.23 1.57
C PRO A 83 -15.64 -8.82 0.33
N ALA A 84 -14.62 -9.66 0.52
CA ALA A 84 -13.97 -10.35 -0.58
C ALA A 84 -14.84 -11.54 -1.01
N THR A 85 -15.49 -11.44 -2.17
CA THR A 85 -16.41 -12.46 -2.71
C THR A 85 -15.74 -13.45 -3.68
N ASN A 86 -14.53 -13.16 -4.16
CA ASN A 86 -13.86 -14.04 -5.12
C ASN A 86 -13.06 -15.15 -4.43
N THR A 87 -13.52 -16.38 -4.65
CA THR A 87 -12.93 -17.68 -4.33
C THR A 87 -11.61 -17.96 -5.09
N GLN A 88 -10.61 -17.13 -4.85
CA GLN A 88 -9.18 -17.45 -4.96
C GLN A 88 -8.40 -16.72 -3.84
N SER A 89 -9.04 -16.50 -2.69
CA SER A 89 -8.36 -15.85 -1.57
C SER A 89 -7.49 -16.88 -0.85
N ASP A 90 -6.21 -16.84 -1.17
CA ASP A 90 -5.13 -17.34 -0.33
C ASP A 90 -5.34 -16.97 1.14
N ALA A 91 -4.82 -17.81 2.02
CA ALA A 91 -4.92 -17.62 3.46
C ALA A 91 -4.51 -16.17 3.83
N PRO A 92 -5.37 -15.43 4.54
CA PRO A 92 -5.12 -14.05 4.87
C PRO A 92 -3.96 -13.99 5.86
N ARG A 93 -3.03 -13.07 5.62
CA ARG A 93 -1.86 -12.92 6.46
C ARG A 93 -2.22 -12.15 7.73
N TRP A 94 -1.97 -12.76 8.88
CA TRP A 94 -1.78 -12.00 10.13
C TRP A 94 -0.39 -11.39 10.08
N ILE A 95 -0.30 -10.13 9.67
CA ILE A 95 0.96 -9.39 9.71
C ILE A 95 1.01 -8.67 11.06
N GLY A 96 1.30 -9.41 12.12
CA GLY A 96 1.91 -8.81 13.30
C GLY A 96 3.40 -8.57 13.03
N GLU A 97 4.08 -7.87 13.95
CA GLU A 97 5.54 -7.91 13.99
C GLU A 97 5.99 -9.35 14.24
N MET A 98 6.30 -10.10 13.18
CA MET A 98 6.76 -11.48 13.31
C MET A 98 8.08 -11.46 14.06
N ILE A 99 8.22 -12.36 15.04
CA ILE A 99 9.48 -12.55 15.75
C ILE A 99 10.56 -12.85 14.70
N PRO A 100 11.61 -12.03 14.60
CA PRO A 100 12.61 -12.18 13.55
C PRO A 100 13.32 -13.52 13.74
N VAL A 101 13.49 -14.25 12.65
CA VAL A 101 14.26 -15.50 12.66
C VAL A 101 15.74 -15.15 12.84
N PRO A 102 16.40 -15.62 13.91
CA PRO A 102 17.81 -15.34 14.15
C PRO A 102 18.72 -15.94 13.08
N TYR A 103 19.90 -15.35 12.92
CA TYR A 103 20.94 -15.82 12.01
C TYR A 103 21.33 -17.29 12.27
N GLU A 104 21.46 -17.66 13.55
CA GLU A 104 21.84 -19.00 13.98
C GLU A 104 20.79 -20.04 13.55
N VAL A 105 19.51 -19.71 13.69
CA VAL A 105 18.40 -20.60 13.28
C VAL A 105 18.35 -20.73 11.76
N ALA A 106 18.43 -19.62 11.03
CA ALA A 106 18.38 -19.67 9.57
C ALA A 106 19.57 -20.46 8.97
N THR A 107 20.76 -20.28 9.53
CA THR A 107 21.95 -21.03 9.10
C THR A 107 21.88 -22.52 9.46
N GLU A 108 21.34 -22.87 10.63
CA GLU A 108 21.09 -24.27 11.01
C GLU A 108 20.13 -24.96 10.04
N VAL A 109 19.05 -24.29 9.65
CA VAL A 109 18.09 -24.80 8.65
C VAL A 109 18.79 -25.07 7.32
N ALA A 110 19.68 -24.19 6.88
CA ALA A 110 20.48 -24.43 5.68
C ALA A 110 21.46 -25.60 5.84
N ASP A 111 22.05 -25.78 7.03
CA ASP A 111 22.88 -26.95 7.32
C ASP A 111 22.06 -28.24 7.25
N VAL A 112 20.81 -28.23 7.73
CA VAL A 112 19.87 -29.35 7.56
C VAL A 112 19.64 -29.64 6.07
N TRP A 113 19.36 -28.63 5.25
CA TRP A 113 19.17 -28.81 3.80
C TRP A 113 20.39 -29.46 3.13
N ASN A 114 21.60 -29.02 3.47
CA ASN A 114 22.83 -29.59 2.92
C ASN A 114 23.05 -31.04 3.41
N ARG A 115 22.71 -31.37 4.68
CA ARG A 115 22.78 -32.75 5.18
C ARG A 115 21.84 -33.69 4.42
N VAL A 116 20.64 -33.23 4.08
CA VAL A 116 19.62 -34.00 3.33
C VAL A 116 20.11 -34.42 1.94
N VAL A 117 20.90 -33.57 1.27
CA VAL A 117 21.41 -33.85 -0.09
C VAL A 117 22.67 -34.72 -0.07
N HIS A 118 23.54 -34.55 0.91
CA HIS A 118 24.88 -35.16 0.90
C HIS A 118 25.01 -36.46 1.73
N ARG A 119 23.95 -36.90 2.42
CA ARG A 119 23.93 -38.13 3.22
C ARG A 119 22.96 -39.16 2.65
N ASN A 120 23.09 -40.41 3.10
CA ASN A 120 22.16 -41.48 2.70
C ASN A 120 20.77 -41.30 3.34
N ASP A 121 19.73 -41.80 2.67
CA ASP A 121 18.33 -41.60 3.07
C ASP A 121 18.03 -42.15 4.47
N ARG A 122 18.66 -43.27 4.87
CA ARG A 122 18.46 -43.87 6.19
C ARG A 122 19.00 -42.99 7.32
N GLU A 123 20.19 -42.43 7.15
CA GLU A 123 20.82 -41.54 8.12
C GLU A 123 20.05 -40.23 8.22
N VAL A 124 19.65 -39.65 7.09
CA VAL A 124 18.84 -38.42 7.06
C VAL A 124 17.53 -38.64 7.80
N ARG A 125 16.82 -39.74 7.52
CA ARG A 125 15.56 -40.08 8.22
C ARG A 125 15.77 -40.23 9.72
N HIS A 126 16.80 -40.98 10.13
CA HIS A 126 17.10 -41.19 11.55
C HIS A 126 17.45 -39.88 12.27
N ASP A 127 18.30 -39.05 11.66
CA ASP A 127 18.74 -37.76 12.22
C ASP A 127 17.56 -36.80 12.37
N LEU A 128 16.75 -36.63 11.31
CA LEU A 128 15.60 -35.74 11.32
C LEU A 128 14.52 -36.16 12.33
N ALA A 129 14.21 -37.45 12.40
CA ALA A 129 13.25 -37.98 13.36
C ALA A 129 13.75 -37.82 14.80
N LYS A 130 15.04 -38.10 15.06
CA LYS A 130 15.60 -38.08 16.40
C LYS A 130 15.85 -36.66 16.94
N VAL A 131 16.38 -35.77 16.10
CA VAL A 131 16.79 -34.42 16.52
C VAL A 131 15.61 -33.45 16.47
N TYR A 132 14.80 -33.50 15.41
CA TYR A 132 13.72 -32.53 15.17
C TYR A 132 12.31 -33.11 15.36
N GLY A 133 12.18 -34.41 15.63
CA GLY A 133 10.89 -35.04 15.88
C GLY A 133 9.99 -35.14 14.65
N PHE A 134 10.56 -35.09 13.44
CA PHE A 134 9.77 -35.11 12.20
C PHE A 134 9.17 -36.49 11.94
N ASP A 135 7.91 -36.51 11.50
CA ASP A 135 7.26 -37.72 11.01
C ASP A 135 7.74 -38.08 9.58
N GLU A 136 7.42 -39.30 9.16
CA GLU A 136 7.87 -39.85 7.88
C GLU A 136 7.35 -39.06 6.67
N ASN A 137 6.12 -38.54 6.71
CA ASN A 137 5.57 -37.73 5.62
C ASN A 137 6.31 -36.39 5.51
N CYS A 138 6.58 -35.75 6.65
CA CYS A 138 7.37 -34.53 6.71
C CYS A 138 8.78 -34.74 6.14
N ILE A 139 9.46 -35.83 6.55
CA ILE A 139 10.81 -36.16 6.06
C ILE A 139 10.79 -36.42 4.55
N GLN A 140 9.81 -37.16 4.05
CA GLN A 140 9.68 -37.43 2.61
C GLN A 140 9.44 -36.13 1.83
N HIS A 141 8.55 -35.26 2.31
CA HIS A 141 8.28 -33.96 1.69
C HIS A 141 9.53 -33.07 1.69
N LEU A 142 10.19 -32.91 2.83
CA LEU A 142 11.44 -32.13 2.94
C LEU A 142 12.51 -32.67 1.98
N THR A 143 12.75 -33.99 1.99
CA THR A 143 13.79 -34.62 1.18
C THR A 143 13.53 -34.43 -0.31
N SER A 144 12.29 -34.64 -0.75
CA SER A 144 11.90 -34.45 -2.15
C SER A 144 12.05 -32.99 -2.60
N THR A 145 11.57 -32.04 -1.80
CA THR A 145 11.66 -30.60 -2.09
C THR A 145 13.12 -30.12 -2.16
N ILE A 146 13.95 -30.50 -1.18
CA ILE A 146 15.34 -30.07 -1.12
C ILE A 146 16.20 -30.73 -2.22
N ARG A 147 15.93 -32.00 -2.58
CA ARG A 147 16.58 -32.64 -3.73
C ARG A 147 16.20 -31.98 -5.05
N ALA A 148 14.92 -31.65 -5.25
CA ALA A 148 14.47 -30.91 -6.42
C ALA A 148 15.16 -29.53 -6.49
N GLN A 149 15.31 -28.85 -5.34
CA GLN A 149 16.06 -27.60 -5.25
C GLN A 149 17.53 -27.76 -5.67
N TYR A 150 18.21 -28.78 -5.15
CA TYR A 150 19.60 -29.04 -5.50
C TYR A 150 19.77 -29.35 -6.99
N THR A 151 18.86 -30.14 -7.58
CA THR A 151 18.86 -30.41 -9.03
C THR A 151 18.66 -29.12 -9.84
N ALA A 152 17.80 -28.20 -9.39
CA ALA A 152 17.54 -26.95 -10.09
C ALA A 152 18.72 -25.95 -10.01
N LEU A 153 19.39 -25.86 -8.86
CA LEU A 153 20.44 -24.87 -8.63
C LEU A 153 21.87 -25.39 -8.80
N GLY A 154 22.08 -26.71 -8.78
CA GLY A 154 23.40 -27.35 -8.74
C GLY A 154 24.12 -27.24 -7.39
N ALA A 155 23.69 -26.33 -6.51
CA ALA A 155 24.19 -26.16 -5.16
C ALA A 155 23.11 -25.62 -4.23
N LEU A 156 23.20 -25.95 -2.94
CA LEU A 156 22.36 -25.36 -1.90
C LEU A 156 23.08 -24.23 -1.17
N PRO A 157 22.35 -23.18 -0.74
CA PRO A 157 22.91 -22.13 0.08
C PRO A 157 23.31 -22.69 1.46
N SER A 158 24.26 -22.03 2.13
CA SER A 158 24.71 -22.37 3.48
C SER A 158 25.32 -21.15 4.17
N LYS A 159 25.78 -21.30 5.42
CA LYS A 159 26.56 -20.27 6.13
C LYS A 159 27.83 -19.81 5.38
N ARG A 160 28.31 -20.60 4.42
CA ARG A 160 29.52 -20.34 3.64
C ARG A 160 29.28 -20.26 2.13
N ARG A 161 28.02 -20.29 1.69
CA ARG A 161 27.67 -20.23 0.26
C ARG A 161 26.38 -19.46 0.03
N LEU A 162 26.46 -18.45 -0.83
CA LEU A 162 25.32 -17.78 -1.44
C LEU A 162 25.07 -18.36 -2.83
N VAL A 163 23.79 -18.52 -3.18
CA VAL A 163 23.40 -18.89 -4.54
C VAL A 163 22.53 -17.79 -5.11
N ILE A 164 22.97 -17.20 -6.22
CA ILE A 164 22.24 -16.18 -6.96
C ILE A 164 21.51 -16.89 -8.09
N GLU A 165 20.21 -17.01 -7.97
CA GLU A 165 19.34 -17.60 -8.98
C GLU A 165 18.76 -16.49 -9.87
N ALA A 166 19.00 -16.56 -11.17
CA ALA A 166 18.42 -15.64 -12.15
C ALA A 166 17.44 -16.38 -13.07
N PHE A 167 16.23 -15.82 -13.22
CA PHE A 167 15.17 -16.28 -14.10
C PHE A 167 14.54 -15.07 -14.84
N SER A 168 13.51 -15.29 -15.66
CA SER A 168 12.95 -14.24 -16.55
C SER A 168 12.48 -12.99 -15.80
N ASP A 169 11.86 -13.18 -14.63
CA ASP A 169 11.09 -12.14 -13.94
C ASP A 169 11.84 -11.53 -12.75
N GLY A 170 13.10 -11.92 -12.52
CA GLY A 170 13.89 -11.40 -11.42
C GLY A 170 15.10 -12.24 -11.04
N VAL A 171 15.74 -11.82 -9.94
CA VAL A 171 16.91 -12.49 -9.36
C VAL A 171 16.65 -12.75 -7.88
N VAL A 172 16.85 -13.98 -7.43
CA VAL A 172 16.77 -14.37 -6.02
C VAL A 172 18.16 -14.67 -5.49
N ILE A 173 18.54 -14.01 -4.40
CA ILE A 173 19.71 -14.36 -3.60
C ILE A 173 19.24 -15.30 -2.50
N HIS A 174 19.66 -16.56 -2.57
CA HIS A 174 19.46 -17.54 -1.51
C HIS A 174 20.50 -17.31 -0.41
N ALA A 175 20.08 -16.65 0.66
CA ALA A 175 20.89 -16.18 1.78
C ALA A 175 20.22 -16.59 3.11
N PRO A 176 20.50 -17.78 3.66
CA PRO A 176 19.91 -18.27 4.90
C PRO A 176 20.56 -17.62 6.13
N PHE A 177 20.46 -16.29 6.22
CA PHE A 177 21.12 -15.47 7.24
C PHE A 177 20.13 -14.84 8.23
N GLY A 178 18.85 -15.14 8.12
CA GLY A 178 17.83 -14.67 9.06
C GLY A 178 17.28 -13.28 8.68
N THR A 179 16.22 -12.89 9.39
CA THR A 179 15.38 -11.75 9.00
C THR A 179 16.17 -10.43 8.96
N LYS A 180 16.84 -10.07 10.06
CA LYS A 180 17.54 -8.77 10.17
C LYS A 180 18.72 -8.63 9.21
N VAL A 181 19.45 -9.74 8.99
CA VAL A 181 20.59 -9.74 8.08
C VAL A 181 20.12 -9.59 6.64
N ASN A 182 19.09 -10.33 6.24
CA ASN A 182 18.54 -10.23 4.88
C ASN A 182 17.84 -8.89 4.63
N GLU A 183 17.18 -8.33 5.64
CA GLU A 183 16.62 -6.98 5.57
C GLU A 183 17.71 -5.95 5.24
N THR A 184 18.80 -5.99 6.02
CA THR A 184 19.95 -5.09 5.87
C THR A 184 20.66 -5.31 4.53
N LEU A 185 20.96 -6.56 4.18
CA LEU A 185 21.66 -6.93 2.95
C LEU A 185 20.84 -6.55 1.71
N GLY A 186 19.52 -6.77 1.76
CA GLY A 186 18.60 -6.43 0.68
C GLY A 186 18.58 -4.92 0.41
N ILE A 187 18.51 -4.09 1.46
CA ILE A 187 18.55 -2.61 1.31
C ILE A 187 19.85 -2.16 0.63
N VAL A 188 20.99 -2.67 1.09
CA VAL A 188 22.30 -2.28 0.56
C VAL A 188 22.44 -2.69 -0.91
N ILE A 189 22.10 -3.94 -1.24
CA ILE A 189 22.20 -4.44 -2.62
C ILE A 189 21.24 -3.69 -3.54
N ALA A 190 19.99 -3.48 -3.13
CA ALA A 190 19.00 -2.76 -3.94
C ALA A 190 19.41 -1.31 -4.20
N ALA A 191 19.95 -0.61 -3.21
CA ALA A 191 20.44 0.77 -3.36
C ALA A 191 21.61 0.86 -4.36
N LEU A 192 22.56 -0.07 -4.27
CA LEU A 192 23.71 -0.14 -5.18
C LEU A 192 23.30 -0.53 -6.61
N LEU A 193 22.38 -1.49 -6.76
CA LEU A 193 21.85 -1.86 -8.07
C LEU A 193 21.04 -0.74 -8.70
N THR A 194 20.20 -0.05 -7.92
CA THR A 194 19.42 1.11 -8.40
C THR A 194 20.33 2.19 -8.98
N THR A 195 21.42 2.50 -8.26
CA THR A 195 22.43 3.47 -8.72
C THR A 195 23.11 3.02 -10.01
N LYS A 196 23.39 1.71 -10.13
CA LYS A 196 24.09 1.14 -11.28
C LYS A 196 23.21 1.01 -12.53
N ILE A 197 21.98 0.54 -12.39
CA ILE A 197 21.06 0.25 -13.49
C ILE A 197 20.29 1.52 -13.93
N GLY A 198 20.15 2.48 -13.02
CA GLY A 198 19.46 3.76 -13.26
C GLY A 198 17.94 3.65 -13.22
N VAL A 199 17.40 2.53 -12.74
CA VAL A 199 15.98 2.33 -12.44
C VAL A 199 15.85 1.75 -11.04
N GLU A 200 14.71 2.00 -10.40
CA GLU A 200 14.42 1.47 -9.07
C GLU A 200 14.38 -0.06 -9.08
N VAL A 201 15.07 -0.66 -8.11
CA VAL A 201 15.07 -2.10 -7.89
C VAL A 201 14.18 -2.40 -6.69
N GLY A 202 13.05 -3.06 -6.96
CA GLY A 202 12.19 -3.62 -5.92
C GLY A 202 12.93 -4.71 -5.16
N VAL A 203 12.65 -4.81 -3.86
CA VAL A 203 13.32 -5.77 -3.00
C VAL A 203 12.35 -6.38 -2.00
N GLU A 204 12.16 -7.70 -2.12
CA GLU A 204 11.41 -8.51 -1.17
C GLU A 204 12.37 -9.40 -0.40
N ARG A 205 12.11 -9.63 0.89
CA ARG A 205 13.01 -10.41 1.75
C ARG A 205 12.24 -11.29 2.70
N ASP A 206 12.83 -12.43 2.98
CA ASP A 206 12.45 -13.30 4.08
C ASP A 206 13.72 -13.80 4.80
N PRO A 207 13.62 -14.62 5.86
CA PRO A 207 14.78 -15.11 6.59
C PRO A 207 15.82 -15.89 5.77
N TYR A 208 15.45 -16.35 4.58
CA TYR A 208 16.23 -17.27 3.76
C TYR A 208 16.59 -16.71 2.38
N ARG A 209 15.82 -15.74 1.86
CA ARG A 209 15.90 -15.28 0.48
C ARG A 209 15.73 -13.76 0.36
N ILE A 210 16.32 -13.20 -0.68
CA ILE A 210 16.16 -11.81 -1.10
C ILE A 210 15.81 -11.82 -2.59
N LEU A 211 14.63 -11.34 -2.94
CA LEU A 211 14.16 -11.21 -4.32
C LEU A 211 14.37 -9.78 -4.81
N LEU A 212 15.02 -9.65 -5.96
CA LEU A 212 15.37 -8.39 -6.61
C LEU A 212 14.73 -8.34 -8.00
N VAL A 213 14.01 -7.27 -8.25
CA VAL A 213 13.06 -7.15 -9.37
C VAL A 213 13.11 -5.73 -9.93
N SER A 214 13.08 -5.60 -11.24
CA SER A 214 13.28 -4.31 -11.91
C SER A 214 12.70 -4.38 -13.32
N THR A 215 12.28 -3.24 -13.84
CA THR A 215 11.83 -3.09 -15.23
C THR A 215 12.95 -3.32 -16.25
N ARG A 216 14.21 -3.22 -15.80
CA ARG A 216 15.40 -3.62 -16.56
C ARG A 216 16.00 -4.90 -15.98
N ALA A 217 16.56 -5.72 -16.86
CA ALA A 217 17.26 -6.94 -16.48
C ALA A 217 18.36 -6.65 -15.44
N ILE A 218 18.43 -7.49 -14.41
CA ILE A 218 19.46 -7.44 -13.37
C ILE A 218 20.48 -8.55 -13.69
N PRO A 219 21.70 -8.23 -14.16
CA PRO A 219 22.73 -9.25 -14.35
C PRO A 219 23.16 -9.82 -13.00
N PRO A 220 23.10 -11.15 -12.76
CA PRO A 220 23.54 -11.75 -11.49
C PRO A 220 25.02 -11.49 -11.20
N GLU A 221 25.83 -11.27 -12.24
CA GLU A 221 27.24 -10.88 -12.13
C GLU A 221 27.43 -9.53 -11.42
N ASP A 222 26.46 -8.62 -11.55
CA ASP A 222 26.53 -7.32 -10.88
C ASP A 222 26.36 -7.43 -9.38
N ILE A 223 25.56 -8.38 -8.91
CA ILE A 223 25.43 -8.70 -7.48
C ILE A 223 26.77 -9.22 -6.94
N ILE A 224 27.47 -10.09 -7.68
CA ILE A 224 28.81 -10.56 -7.29
C ILE A 224 29.80 -9.39 -7.21
N ARG A 225 29.79 -8.50 -8.22
CA ARG A 225 30.66 -7.31 -8.24
C ARG A 225 30.37 -6.41 -7.04
N ILE A 226 29.11 -6.24 -6.66
CA ILE A 226 28.72 -5.49 -5.46
C ILE A 226 29.27 -6.18 -4.21
N LEU A 227 28.97 -7.47 -4.00
CA LEU A 227 29.40 -8.18 -2.79
C LEU A 227 30.93 -8.23 -2.61
N ARG A 228 31.71 -8.16 -3.70
CA ARG A 228 33.17 -8.15 -3.67
C ARG A 228 33.79 -6.75 -3.69
N GLY A 229 33.04 -5.75 -4.17
CA GLY A 229 33.57 -4.44 -4.56
C GLY A 229 33.57 -3.38 -3.46
N TYR A 230 32.85 -3.60 -2.36
CA TYR A 230 32.68 -2.61 -1.29
C TYR A 230 33.28 -3.09 0.03
N THR A 231 33.93 -2.19 0.77
CA THR A 231 34.44 -2.46 2.13
C THR A 231 33.34 -2.35 3.18
N ALA A 232 33.58 -2.90 4.36
CA ALA A 232 32.65 -2.77 5.50
C ALA A 232 32.28 -1.31 5.81
N GLU A 233 33.24 -0.38 5.77
CA GLU A 233 33.02 1.04 6.00
C GLU A 233 32.11 1.66 4.93
N GLN A 234 32.36 1.33 3.66
CA GLN A 234 31.51 1.82 2.57
C GLN A 234 30.08 1.28 2.68
N VAL A 235 29.92 0.00 2.99
CA VAL A 235 28.62 -0.63 3.21
C VAL A 235 27.86 0.06 4.34
N ARG A 236 28.54 0.45 5.41
CA ARG A 236 27.97 1.23 6.52
C ARG A 236 27.34 2.54 6.09
N GLU A 237 28.08 3.29 5.28
CA GLU A 237 27.64 4.59 4.80
C GLU A 237 26.48 4.44 3.81
N ILE A 238 26.57 3.46 2.91
CA ILE A 238 25.51 3.13 1.96
C ILE A 238 24.23 2.74 2.70
N LEU A 239 24.31 1.90 3.74
CA LEU A 239 23.16 1.51 4.55
C LEU A 239 22.50 2.74 5.19
N ARG A 240 23.28 3.62 5.84
CA ARG A 240 22.75 4.85 6.43
C ARG A 240 22.08 5.75 5.41
N LEU A 241 22.64 5.89 4.20
CA LEU A 241 22.06 6.69 3.13
C LEU A 241 20.75 6.07 2.61
N ALA A 242 20.75 4.76 2.36
CA ALA A 242 19.59 4.03 1.86
C ALA A 242 18.44 4.02 2.87
N LEU A 243 18.74 3.88 4.18
CA LEU A 243 17.71 3.91 5.23
C LEU A 243 16.92 5.23 5.24
N LYS A 244 17.55 6.36 4.91
CA LYS A 244 16.87 7.68 4.89
C LYS A 244 15.68 7.75 3.95
N THR A 245 15.68 6.94 2.89
CA THR A 245 14.61 6.91 1.90
C THR A 245 13.56 5.83 2.18
N THR A 246 13.75 5.01 3.21
CA THR A 246 12.82 3.93 3.57
C THR A 246 11.61 4.43 4.36
N GLN A 247 10.47 3.78 4.15
CA GLN A 247 9.27 4.04 4.94
C GLN A 247 9.48 3.67 6.42
N THR A 248 10.20 2.58 6.70
CA THR A 248 10.56 2.13 8.06
C THR A 248 11.25 3.24 8.86
N PHE A 249 12.23 3.91 8.26
CA PHE A 249 12.93 5.03 8.90
C PHE A 249 12.01 6.23 9.08
N ALA A 250 11.22 6.58 8.07
CA ALA A 250 10.26 7.70 8.15
C ALA A 250 9.23 7.48 9.27
N SER A 251 8.72 6.26 9.42
CA SER A 251 7.80 5.87 10.48
C SER A 251 8.47 5.98 11.86
N ARG A 252 9.64 5.36 12.03
CA ARG A 252 10.38 5.41 13.30
C ARG A 252 10.77 6.83 13.69
N PHE A 253 11.19 7.66 12.75
CA PHE A 253 11.48 9.07 12.99
C PHE A 253 10.28 9.82 13.58
N VAL A 254 9.06 9.59 13.06
CA VAL A 254 7.85 10.21 13.63
C VAL A 254 7.62 9.77 15.08
N HIS A 255 7.85 8.51 15.40
CA HIS A 255 7.73 8.00 16.79
C HIS A 255 8.73 8.69 17.72
N VAL A 256 9.99 8.77 17.32
CA VAL A 256 11.02 9.46 18.11
C VAL A 256 10.70 10.95 18.24
N ALA A 257 10.25 11.59 17.16
CA ALA A 257 9.87 12.99 17.16
C ALA A 257 8.65 13.28 18.07
N ARG A 258 7.70 12.34 18.18
CA ARG A 258 6.60 12.41 19.16
C ARG A 258 7.15 12.33 20.59
N ARG A 259 8.00 11.34 20.91
CA ARG A 259 8.63 11.19 22.24
C ARG A 259 9.46 12.42 22.65
N MET A 260 10.17 13.03 21.70
CA MET A 260 10.96 14.24 21.94
C MET A 260 10.15 15.55 21.89
N GLY A 261 8.84 15.49 21.64
CA GLY A 261 7.95 16.65 21.63
C GLY A 261 8.12 17.60 20.44
N ILE A 262 8.76 17.13 19.36
CA ILE A 262 8.85 17.83 18.06
C ILE A 262 7.52 17.72 17.31
N VAL A 263 6.91 16.53 17.35
CA VAL A 263 5.60 16.25 16.79
C VAL A 263 4.61 16.13 17.95
N ARG A 264 3.43 16.73 17.82
CA ARG A 264 2.37 16.57 18.83
C ARG A 264 1.85 15.13 18.81
N ARG A 265 1.49 14.60 19.99
CA ARG A 265 0.97 13.23 20.14
C ARG A 265 -0.33 13.01 19.36
N ASP A 266 -1.17 14.04 19.26
CA ASP A 266 -2.47 14.02 18.57
C ASP A 266 -2.39 14.42 17.08
N ALA A 267 -1.21 14.74 16.55
CA ALA A 267 -1.06 15.11 15.15
C ALA A 267 -1.36 13.92 14.24
N LYS A 268 -2.28 14.10 13.30
CA LYS A 268 -2.57 13.13 12.24
C LYS A 268 -1.37 13.00 11.31
N ILE A 269 -1.07 11.80 10.84
CA ILE A 269 0.08 11.57 9.95
C ILE A 269 0.00 12.39 8.67
N SER A 270 -1.20 12.51 8.09
CA SER A 270 -1.43 13.28 6.86
C SER A 270 -1.06 14.76 6.99
N GLU A 271 -1.11 15.30 8.20
CA GLU A 271 -0.73 16.67 8.53
C GLU A 271 0.78 16.82 8.76
N ILE A 272 1.51 15.72 9.00
CA ILE A 272 2.95 15.75 9.29
C ILE A 272 3.74 15.80 7.99
N PRO A 273 4.49 16.88 7.71
CA PRO A 273 5.34 16.95 6.53
C PRO A 273 6.65 16.16 6.77
N VAL A 274 6.56 14.84 6.84
CA VAL A 274 7.66 13.94 7.26
C VAL A 274 8.94 14.21 6.48
N LYS A 275 8.86 14.33 5.14
CA LYS A 275 10.04 14.62 4.29
C LYS A 275 10.74 15.94 4.67
N ARG A 276 9.96 16.99 5.00
CA ARG A 276 10.52 18.28 5.41
C ARG A 276 11.13 18.21 6.81
N LEU A 277 10.50 17.48 7.73
CA LEU A 277 11.04 17.29 9.07
C LEU A 277 12.33 16.49 9.04
N LEU A 278 12.39 15.40 8.28
CA LEU A 278 13.62 14.62 8.09
C LEU A 278 14.77 15.48 7.56
N ALA A 279 14.49 16.37 6.60
CA ALA A 279 15.49 17.30 6.09
C ALA A 279 15.89 18.37 7.11
N ALA A 280 14.94 18.93 7.86
CA ALA A 280 15.22 19.99 8.84
C ALA A 280 15.96 19.48 10.09
N TYR A 281 15.80 18.20 10.43
CA TYR A 281 16.36 17.57 11.63
C TYR A 281 17.49 16.59 11.32
N SER A 282 18.05 16.59 10.11
CA SER A 282 19.03 15.58 9.64
C SER A 282 20.30 15.45 10.47
N GLU A 283 20.68 16.47 11.24
CA GLU A 283 21.87 16.50 12.11
C GLU A 283 21.49 16.71 13.58
N SER A 284 20.28 16.29 13.95
CA SER A 284 19.74 16.48 15.30
C SER A 284 19.66 15.17 16.09
N PRO A 285 19.61 15.23 17.43
CA PRO A 285 19.48 14.03 18.26
C PRO A 285 18.26 13.17 17.94
N VAL A 286 17.14 13.75 17.46
CA VAL A 286 15.96 12.96 17.07
C VAL A 286 16.25 12.06 15.87
N PHE A 287 17.06 12.54 14.92
CA PHE A 287 17.41 11.79 13.73
C PHE A 287 18.41 10.68 14.04
N GLU A 288 19.44 11.00 14.84
CA GLU A 288 20.42 10.01 15.30
C GLU A 288 19.78 8.91 16.15
N GLU A 289 18.84 9.28 17.04
CA GLU A 289 18.05 8.34 17.83
C GLU A 289 17.20 7.42 16.94
N ALA A 290 16.47 8.00 15.98
CA ALA A 290 15.66 7.22 15.04
C ALA A 290 16.51 6.26 14.21
N MET A 291 17.70 6.71 13.76
CA MET A 291 18.64 5.88 13.01
C MET A 291 19.17 4.75 13.89
N ARG A 292 19.55 5.03 15.14
CA ARG A 292 20.01 4.02 16.09
C ARG A 292 18.94 2.97 16.35
N GLU A 293 17.70 3.37 16.61
CA GLU A 293 16.58 2.44 16.87
C GLU A 293 16.33 1.53 15.66
N VAL A 294 16.27 2.07 14.43
CA VAL A 294 16.10 1.23 13.23
C VAL A 294 17.26 0.25 13.07
N LEU A 295 18.50 0.73 13.20
CA LEU A 295 19.69 -0.10 13.03
C LEU A 295 19.77 -1.22 14.07
N GLN A 296 19.32 -0.98 15.30
CA GLN A 296 19.38 -1.94 16.40
C GLN A 296 18.19 -2.92 16.39
N GLU A 297 16.99 -2.42 16.15
CA GLU A 297 15.76 -3.22 16.27
C GLU A 297 15.45 -4.00 15.00
N LYS A 298 15.67 -3.41 13.83
CA LYS A 298 15.25 -3.99 12.54
C LYS A 298 16.41 -4.53 11.70
N MET A 299 17.63 -4.04 11.92
CA MET A 299 18.79 -4.34 11.08
C MET A 299 19.86 -5.14 11.83
N ASP A 300 20.84 -5.63 11.07
CA ASP A 300 22.06 -6.26 11.55
C ASP A 300 23.26 -5.79 10.71
N GLU A 301 23.65 -4.54 10.95
CA GLU A 301 24.76 -3.90 10.24
C GLU A 301 26.08 -4.66 10.41
N ALA A 302 26.34 -5.15 11.62
CA ALA A 302 27.61 -5.80 11.96
C ALA A 302 27.80 -7.10 11.15
N ARG A 303 26.79 -7.97 11.10
CA ARG A 303 26.88 -9.21 10.30
C ARG A 303 26.92 -8.94 8.80
N VAL A 304 26.21 -7.94 8.29
CA VAL A 304 26.31 -7.60 6.85
C VAL A 304 27.71 -7.12 6.50
N CYS A 305 28.33 -6.28 7.33
CA CYS A 305 29.72 -5.88 7.14
C CYS A 305 30.67 -7.10 7.14
N GLU A 306 30.47 -8.06 8.05
CA GLU A 306 31.22 -9.32 8.08
C GLU A 306 31.02 -10.13 6.79
N ILE A 307 29.79 -10.21 6.28
CA ILE A 307 29.47 -10.96 5.06
C ILE A 307 30.22 -10.37 3.85
N PHE A 308 30.20 -9.05 3.66
CA PHE A 308 30.95 -8.40 2.57
C PHE A 308 32.46 -8.70 2.67
N GLU A 309 33.03 -8.59 3.86
CA GLU A 309 34.45 -8.92 4.08
C GLU A 309 34.76 -10.40 3.80
N ARG A 310 33.89 -11.31 4.24
CA ARG A 310 34.05 -12.75 4.02
C ARG A 310 33.88 -13.14 2.57
N VAL A 311 32.97 -12.50 1.83
CA VAL A 311 32.85 -12.69 0.37
C VAL A 311 34.10 -12.18 -0.34
N ARG A 312 34.60 -10.99 0.04
CA ARG A 312 35.83 -10.39 -0.53
C ARG A 312 37.07 -11.26 -0.31
N ARG A 313 37.18 -11.90 0.86
CA ARG A 313 38.25 -12.85 1.21
C ARG A 313 38.05 -14.25 0.63
N GLY A 314 36.92 -14.54 -0.01
CA GLY A 314 36.59 -15.86 -0.53
C GLY A 314 36.19 -16.89 0.53
N ASN A 315 35.86 -16.47 1.76
CA ASN A 315 35.35 -17.34 2.82
C ASN A 315 33.86 -17.68 2.67
N ILE A 316 33.12 -16.86 1.91
CA ILE A 316 31.76 -17.17 1.44
C ILE A 316 31.82 -17.28 -0.08
N GLU A 317 31.50 -18.46 -0.58
CA GLU A 317 31.38 -18.74 -2.01
C GLU A 317 30.09 -18.11 -2.55
N VAL A 318 30.13 -17.54 -3.76
CA VAL A 318 28.96 -16.98 -4.42
C VAL A 318 28.82 -17.63 -5.79
N LEU A 319 27.75 -18.41 -5.97
CA LEU A 319 27.47 -19.15 -7.20
C LEU A 319 26.31 -18.52 -7.95
N ILE A 320 26.29 -18.66 -9.27
CA ILE A 320 25.17 -18.26 -10.12
C ILE A 320 24.48 -19.51 -10.63
N ALA A 321 23.16 -19.57 -10.45
CA ALA A 321 22.29 -20.53 -11.12
C ALA A 321 21.37 -19.77 -12.07
N ARG A 322 21.22 -20.23 -13.31
CA ARG A 322 20.29 -19.67 -14.28
C ARG A 322 19.19 -20.69 -14.53
N THR A 323 17.96 -20.32 -14.23
CA THR A 323 16.79 -21.20 -14.30
C THR A 323 15.74 -20.57 -15.23
N GLU A 324 14.98 -21.40 -15.96
CA GLU A 324 13.88 -20.89 -16.80
C GLU A 324 12.70 -20.42 -15.95
N ARG A 325 12.48 -21.07 -14.81
CA ARG A 325 11.42 -20.77 -13.85
C ARG A 325 12.01 -20.77 -12.43
N PRO A 326 11.39 -20.05 -11.47
CA PRO A 326 11.85 -20.06 -10.09
C PRO A 326 11.95 -21.49 -9.53
N SER A 327 13.08 -21.79 -8.89
CA SER A 327 13.31 -23.03 -8.15
C SER A 327 12.28 -23.21 -7.02
N PRO A 328 12.08 -24.44 -6.50
CA PRO A 328 11.14 -24.70 -5.40
C PRO A 328 11.25 -23.71 -4.22
N LEU A 329 12.45 -23.31 -3.81
CA LEU A 329 12.64 -22.32 -2.75
C LEU A 329 12.46 -20.88 -3.24
N ALA A 330 12.88 -20.52 -4.45
CA ALA A 330 12.65 -19.19 -4.98
C ALA A 330 11.16 -18.91 -5.18
N ARG A 331 10.40 -19.93 -5.59
CA ARG A 331 8.94 -19.86 -5.76
C ARG A 331 8.24 -19.35 -4.51
N LEU A 332 8.71 -19.69 -3.30
CA LEU A 332 8.06 -19.25 -2.06
C LEU A 332 8.08 -17.71 -1.88
N ILE A 333 9.13 -17.00 -2.32
CA ILE A 333 9.24 -15.53 -2.20
C ILE A 333 8.66 -14.85 -3.42
N VAL A 334 8.74 -15.49 -4.59
CA VAL A 334 8.08 -15.01 -5.80
C VAL A 334 6.56 -15.07 -5.62
N GLU A 335 6.00 -16.19 -5.16
CA GLU A 335 4.57 -16.30 -4.85
C GLU A 335 4.16 -15.45 -3.66
N GLU A 336 5.06 -15.18 -2.69
CA GLU A 336 4.77 -14.21 -1.63
C GLU A 336 4.67 -12.80 -2.23
N ARG A 337 5.64 -12.37 -3.05
CA ARG A 337 5.58 -11.10 -3.78
C ARG A 337 4.35 -11.03 -4.68
N SER A 338 4.08 -12.04 -5.50
CA SER A 338 2.90 -12.13 -6.35
C SER A 338 1.62 -12.16 -5.51
N ARG A 339 1.59 -12.68 -4.29
CA ARG A 339 0.41 -12.52 -3.42
C ARG A 339 0.14 -11.07 -3.02
N PHE A 340 1.18 -10.22 -3.02
CA PHE A 340 1.05 -8.77 -2.83
C PHE A 340 0.93 -8.00 -4.17
N GLU A 341 1.49 -8.51 -5.27
CA GLU A 341 1.51 -7.92 -6.63
C GLU A 341 0.48 -8.51 -7.61
N VAL A 342 -0.33 -9.50 -7.22
CA VAL A 342 -1.51 -9.93 -8.01
C VAL A 342 -2.61 -8.86 -7.95
N MET A 343 -2.35 -7.72 -7.30
CA MET A 343 -2.99 -6.42 -7.55
C MET A 343 -1.94 -5.32 -7.87
N GLY A 344 -0.93 -5.65 -8.67
CA GLY A 344 0.26 -4.83 -8.89
C GLY A 344 0.91 -5.00 -10.28
N GLU A 345 0.18 -5.52 -11.26
CA GLU A 345 0.36 -5.12 -12.67
C GLU A 345 -0.96 -4.53 -13.15
N LEU A 346 -1.29 -3.38 -12.58
CA LEU A 346 -2.47 -2.63 -12.91
C LEU A 346 -2.04 -1.59 -13.93
N SER A 347 -2.56 -1.70 -15.14
CA SER A 347 -2.68 -0.57 -16.06
C SER A 347 -3.22 0.62 -15.24
N GLU A 348 -2.34 1.57 -14.92
CA GLU A 348 -2.56 2.65 -13.94
C GLU A 348 -3.83 3.45 -14.22
N GLU A 349 -4.28 3.46 -15.47
CA GLU A 349 -5.44 4.23 -15.87
C GLU A 349 -6.75 3.44 -15.75
N GLY A 350 -6.75 2.14 -16.10
CA GLY A 350 -7.97 1.34 -16.11
C GLY A 350 -8.58 1.17 -14.71
N GLU A 351 -7.74 0.95 -13.71
CA GLU A 351 -8.16 0.69 -12.33
C GLU A 351 -8.56 1.95 -11.58
N VAL A 352 -7.81 3.05 -11.77
CA VAL A 352 -8.20 4.37 -11.24
C VAL A 352 -9.56 4.76 -11.80
N LEU A 353 -9.78 4.55 -13.10
CA LEU A 353 -11.07 4.82 -13.73
C LEU A 353 -12.18 3.88 -13.22
N ARG A 354 -11.88 2.61 -12.90
CA ARG A 354 -12.82 1.69 -12.27
C ARG A 354 -13.20 2.12 -10.85
N LEU A 355 -12.24 2.57 -10.03
CA LEU A 355 -12.51 3.10 -8.69
C LEU A 355 -13.35 4.39 -8.76
N VAL A 356 -13.03 5.28 -9.69
CA VAL A 356 -13.85 6.46 -10.01
C VAL A 356 -15.26 6.03 -10.41
N GLU A 357 -15.40 5.04 -11.28
CA GLU A 357 -16.69 4.53 -11.72
C GLU A 357 -17.52 3.96 -10.57
N THR A 358 -16.95 3.11 -9.70
CA THR A 358 -17.61 2.57 -8.51
C THR A 358 -18.13 3.69 -7.62
N ARG A 359 -17.32 4.74 -7.40
CA ARG A 359 -17.71 5.93 -6.63
C ARG A 359 -18.86 6.70 -7.29
N LEU A 360 -18.82 6.90 -8.61
CA LEU A 360 -19.88 7.61 -9.35
C LEU A 360 -21.20 6.82 -9.31
N LEU A 361 -21.13 5.50 -9.45
CA LEU A 361 -22.30 4.60 -9.37
C LEU A 361 -22.91 4.55 -7.97
N ALA A 362 -22.12 4.72 -6.92
CA ALA A 362 -22.61 4.77 -5.54
C ALA A 362 -23.28 6.12 -5.17
N ARG A 363 -23.19 7.14 -6.04
CA ARG A 363 -23.79 8.46 -5.78
C ARG A 363 -25.32 8.36 -5.75
N GLN A 364 -25.93 9.11 -4.83
CA GLN A 364 -27.38 9.29 -4.76
C GLN A 364 -27.80 10.65 -5.32
N PHE A 365 -28.89 10.65 -6.07
CA PHE A 365 -29.58 11.84 -6.54
C PHE A 365 -31.01 11.85 -6.05
N ARG A 366 -31.52 13.07 -5.81
CA ARG A 366 -32.95 13.30 -5.74
C ARG A 366 -33.43 13.55 -7.16
N LEU A 367 -34.23 12.62 -7.67
CA LEU A 367 -34.83 12.68 -8.98
C LEU A 367 -36.21 13.32 -8.85
N VAL A 368 -36.47 14.37 -9.62
CA VAL A 368 -37.73 15.11 -9.61
C VAL A 368 -38.27 15.21 -11.03
N CYS A 369 -39.51 14.77 -11.24
CA CYS A 369 -40.18 14.96 -12.52
C CYS A 369 -40.47 16.45 -12.75
N MET A 370 -40.14 16.97 -13.92
CA MET A 370 -40.38 18.39 -14.26
C MET A 370 -41.88 18.75 -14.30
N ASN A 371 -42.77 17.77 -14.47
CA ASN A 371 -44.22 17.97 -14.35
C ASN A 371 -44.71 18.06 -12.89
N GLY A 372 -43.85 17.70 -11.92
CA GLY A 372 -44.12 17.75 -10.48
C GLY A 372 -44.78 16.49 -9.90
N ASP A 373 -44.97 15.45 -10.70
CA ASP A 373 -45.79 14.28 -10.34
C ASP A 373 -45.03 13.20 -9.53
N TRP A 374 -43.70 13.24 -9.53
CA TRP A 374 -42.87 12.22 -8.87
C TRP A 374 -41.56 12.80 -8.32
N GLU A 375 -41.18 12.35 -7.12
CA GLU A 375 -39.92 12.67 -6.45
C GLU A 375 -39.40 11.42 -5.73
N SER A 376 -38.13 11.06 -5.94
CA SER A 376 -37.51 9.92 -5.27
C SER A 376 -36.00 10.10 -5.13
N VAL A 377 -35.42 9.59 -4.05
CA VAL A 377 -33.96 9.52 -3.89
C VAL A 377 -33.50 8.13 -4.34
N ARG A 378 -32.59 8.07 -5.31
CA ARG A 378 -32.11 6.83 -5.92
C ARG A 378 -30.60 6.85 -6.08
N THR A 379 -29.99 5.68 -5.97
CA THR A 379 -28.56 5.46 -6.23
C THR A 379 -28.36 5.20 -7.72
N VAL A 380 -27.33 5.80 -8.33
CA VAL A 380 -27.07 5.67 -9.78
C VAL A 380 -26.97 4.20 -10.19
N SER A 381 -26.31 3.34 -9.40
CA SER A 381 -26.19 1.90 -9.67
C SER A 381 -27.53 1.20 -9.87
N THR A 382 -28.55 1.57 -9.09
CA THR A 382 -29.88 0.94 -9.05
C THR A 382 -30.85 1.39 -10.14
N LEU A 383 -30.48 2.41 -10.92
CA LEU A 383 -31.33 2.98 -11.97
C LEU A 383 -31.15 2.23 -13.29
N GLU A 384 -32.23 2.15 -14.06
CA GLU A 384 -32.23 1.67 -15.44
C GLU A 384 -31.49 2.63 -16.38
N GLU A 385 -31.14 2.18 -17.59
CA GLU A 385 -30.42 3.00 -18.56
C GLU A 385 -31.23 4.22 -19.02
N GLN A 386 -32.54 4.08 -19.15
CA GLN A 386 -33.47 5.19 -19.36
C GLN A 386 -34.33 5.40 -18.12
N ILE A 387 -34.59 6.67 -17.80
CA ILE A 387 -35.29 7.05 -16.58
C ILE A 387 -36.60 7.72 -16.96
N THR A 388 -37.71 7.13 -16.55
CA THR A 388 -39.06 7.63 -16.80
C THR A 388 -39.79 7.88 -15.50
N CYS A 389 -40.70 8.85 -15.52
CA CYS A 389 -41.61 9.08 -14.41
C CYS A 389 -42.62 7.92 -14.34
N PRO A 390 -42.74 7.22 -13.20
CA PRO A 390 -43.70 6.12 -13.05
C PRO A 390 -45.16 6.58 -13.05
N THR A 391 -45.41 7.88 -12.87
CA THR A 391 -46.76 8.45 -12.78
C THR A 391 -47.25 9.02 -14.10
N CYS A 392 -46.42 9.80 -14.80
CA CYS A 392 -46.82 10.50 -16.03
C CYS A 392 -46.04 10.07 -17.28
N GLY A 393 -45.12 9.11 -17.16
CA GLY A 393 -44.34 8.58 -18.29
C GLY A 393 -43.28 9.53 -18.87
N SER A 394 -43.15 10.75 -18.34
CA SER A 394 -42.17 11.74 -18.83
C SER A 394 -40.72 11.30 -18.59
N THR A 395 -39.86 11.52 -19.58
CA THR A 395 -38.40 11.35 -19.48
C THR A 395 -37.69 12.59 -18.92
N MET A 396 -38.41 13.70 -18.70
CA MET A 396 -37.86 14.95 -18.18
C MET A 396 -37.71 14.88 -16.66
N ILE A 397 -36.66 14.19 -16.21
CA ILE A 397 -36.36 13.95 -14.81
C ILE A 397 -35.11 14.74 -14.41
N ALA A 398 -35.29 15.76 -13.57
CA ALA A 398 -34.18 16.54 -13.03
C ALA A 398 -33.44 15.74 -11.96
N ALA A 399 -32.10 15.72 -12.04
CA ALA A 399 -31.23 15.13 -11.03
C ALA A 399 -30.57 16.23 -10.20
N VAL A 400 -30.98 16.35 -8.94
CA VAL A 400 -30.45 17.35 -8.01
C VAL A 400 -29.79 16.69 -6.78
N PRO A 401 -28.87 17.40 -6.09
CA PRO A 401 -28.29 16.89 -4.86
C PRO A 401 -29.36 16.52 -3.82
N VAL A 402 -29.11 15.48 -3.03
CA VAL A 402 -30.06 14.98 -2.01
C VAL A 402 -30.46 16.05 -0.99
N SER A 403 -29.54 16.98 -0.69
CA SER A 403 -29.78 18.13 0.21
C SER A 403 -30.78 19.15 -0.36
N HIS A 404 -31.01 19.16 -1.67
CA HIS A 404 -31.85 20.15 -2.34
C HIS A 404 -33.32 19.71 -2.38
N ALA A 405 -34.03 19.86 -1.26
CA ALA A 405 -35.44 19.46 -1.14
C ALA A 405 -36.46 20.46 -1.71
N GLY A 406 -36.01 21.67 -2.10
CA GLY A 406 -36.89 22.78 -2.47
C GLY A 406 -37.44 22.78 -3.90
N LEU A 407 -36.91 21.93 -4.79
CA LEU A 407 -37.20 22.00 -6.23
C LEU A 407 -38.70 21.79 -6.55
N ARG A 408 -39.37 20.90 -5.82
CA ARG A 408 -40.80 20.63 -6.02
C ARG A 408 -41.68 21.86 -5.78
N ASN A 409 -41.33 22.69 -4.78
CA ASN A 409 -42.03 23.93 -4.50
C ASN A 409 -41.81 24.97 -5.62
N ILE A 410 -40.60 25.03 -6.18
CA ILE A 410 -40.27 25.91 -7.32
C ILE A 410 -41.08 25.51 -8.56
N LEU A 411 -41.21 24.21 -8.82
CA LEU A 411 -42.05 23.69 -9.92
C LEU A 411 -43.53 24.04 -9.72
N ARG A 412 -44.05 23.92 -8.49
CA ARG A 412 -45.43 24.27 -8.15
C ARG A 412 -45.70 25.76 -8.40
N LYS A 413 -44.88 26.65 -7.84
CA LYS A 413 -44.99 28.11 -8.04
C LYS A 413 -45.03 28.49 -9.51
N ARG A 414 -44.16 27.88 -10.33
CA ARG A 414 -44.13 28.11 -11.78
C ARG A 414 -45.41 27.64 -12.48
N ARG A 415 -45.98 26.50 -12.07
CA ARG A 415 -47.23 25.97 -12.61
C ARG A 415 -48.44 26.84 -12.24
N GLU A 416 -48.41 27.45 -11.05
CA GLU A 416 -49.41 28.37 -10.53
C GLU A 416 -49.26 29.81 -11.11
N GLY A 417 -48.20 30.06 -11.90
CA GLY A 417 -47.97 31.35 -12.56
C GLY A 417 -47.30 32.41 -11.67
N GLU A 418 -46.75 32.02 -10.52
CA GLU A 418 -46.06 32.93 -9.60
C GLU A 418 -44.70 33.38 -10.16
N ILE A 419 -44.29 34.61 -9.80
CA ILE A 419 -42.99 35.16 -10.20
C ILE A 419 -41.89 34.52 -9.35
N LEU A 420 -40.98 33.80 -10.00
CA LEU A 420 -39.80 33.21 -9.35
C LEU A 420 -38.76 34.28 -9.03
N SER A 421 -38.16 34.21 -7.85
CA SER A 421 -36.98 35.03 -7.51
C SER A 421 -35.80 34.71 -8.43
N LYS A 422 -34.83 35.63 -8.52
CA LYS A 422 -33.60 35.43 -9.32
C LYS A 422 -32.85 34.14 -8.93
N TYR A 423 -32.90 33.74 -7.66
CA TYR A 423 -32.32 32.49 -7.17
C TYR A 423 -33.15 31.27 -7.61
N GLU A 424 -34.47 31.28 -7.40
CA GLU A 424 -35.36 30.18 -7.81
C GLU A 424 -35.36 29.95 -9.32
N MET A 425 -35.25 31.02 -10.11
CA MET A 425 -35.14 30.93 -11.57
C MET A 425 -33.84 30.26 -12.00
N ARG A 426 -32.72 30.53 -11.31
CA ARG A 426 -31.42 29.89 -11.58
C ARG A 426 -31.47 28.39 -11.25
N GLU A 427 -32.06 28.02 -10.12
CA GLU A 427 -32.26 26.63 -9.71
C GLU A 427 -33.17 25.89 -10.71
N TYR A 428 -34.27 26.51 -11.12
CA TYR A 428 -35.15 25.96 -12.15
C TYR A 428 -34.39 25.73 -13.46
N SER A 429 -33.62 26.71 -13.94
CA SER A 429 -32.87 26.59 -15.19
C SER A 429 -31.81 25.48 -15.12
N ALA A 430 -31.14 25.32 -13.97
CA ALA A 430 -30.19 24.24 -13.75
C ALA A 430 -30.87 22.86 -13.73
N ALA A 431 -32.03 22.76 -13.04
CA ALA A 431 -32.82 21.53 -12.99
C ALA A 431 -33.38 21.15 -14.37
N ALA A 432 -33.87 22.12 -15.14
CA ALA A 432 -34.36 21.90 -16.51
C ALA A 432 -33.25 21.41 -17.45
N LEU A 433 -32.04 21.98 -17.33
CA LEU A 433 -30.89 21.52 -18.11
C LEU A 433 -30.47 20.10 -17.71
N SER A 434 -30.45 19.78 -16.41
CA SER A 434 -30.21 18.42 -15.93
C SER A 434 -31.25 17.43 -16.48
N ALA A 435 -32.53 17.80 -16.46
CA ALA A 435 -33.62 16.97 -16.97
C ALA A 435 -33.50 16.70 -18.48
N SER A 436 -33.08 17.70 -19.25
CA SER A 436 -32.78 17.54 -20.68
C SER A 436 -31.65 16.54 -20.94
N LEU A 437 -30.54 16.65 -20.17
CA LEU A 437 -29.41 15.72 -20.28
C LEU A 437 -29.81 14.29 -19.88
N VAL A 438 -30.60 14.13 -18.83
CA VAL A 438 -31.11 12.82 -18.41
C VAL A 438 -32.06 12.23 -19.46
N SER A 439 -32.93 13.03 -20.06
CA SER A 439 -33.82 12.56 -21.13
C SER A 439 -33.04 12.12 -22.38
N GLN A 440 -31.92 12.78 -22.70
CA GLN A 440 -31.15 12.49 -23.91
C GLN A 440 -30.12 11.37 -23.73
N TYR A 441 -29.44 11.31 -22.57
CA TYR A 441 -28.31 10.40 -22.33
C TYR A 441 -28.57 9.37 -21.20
N GLY A 442 -29.72 9.45 -20.52
CA GLY A 442 -30.14 8.49 -19.51
C GLY A 442 -29.15 8.39 -18.34
N LYS A 443 -28.82 7.15 -17.95
CA LYS A 443 -27.88 6.85 -16.85
C LYS A 443 -26.48 7.41 -17.07
N ARG A 444 -26.05 7.62 -18.33
CA ARG A 444 -24.76 8.27 -18.65
C ARG A 444 -24.73 9.72 -18.18
N ALA A 445 -25.84 10.45 -18.28
CA ALA A 445 -25.91 11.81 -17.74
C ALA A 445 -25.74 11.84 -16.21
N LEU A 446 -26.35 10.87 -15.51
CA LEU A 446 -26.22 10.77 -14.06
C LEU A 446 -24.80 10.44 -13.62
N LEU A 447 -24.08 9.60 -14.37
CA LEU A 447 -22.68 9.29 -14.10
C LEU A 447 -21.78 10.52 -14.21
N VAL A 448 -22.01 11.37 -15.21
CA VAL A 448 -21.27 12.63 -15.36
C VAL A 448 -21.62 13.61 -14.25
N LEU A 449 -22.91 13.76 -13.94
CA LEU A 449 -23.39 14.63 -12.87
C LEU A 449 -22.93 14.16 -11.48
N ALA A 450 -22.60 12.87 -11.32
CA ALA A 450 -22.09 12.33 -10.06
C ALA A 450 -20.67 12.83 -9.73
N GLY A 451 -19.95 13.38 -10.71
CA GLY A 451 -18.61 13.92 -10.52
C GLY A 451 -18.59 15.15 -9.61
N ARG A 452 -17.52 15.27 -8.82
CA ARG A 452 -17.33 16.36 -7.85
C ARG A 452 -17.18 17.69 -8.58
N GLY A 453 -18.08 18.64 -8.29
CA GLY A 453 -18.06 19.97 -8.88
C GLY A 453 -18.59 20.05 -10.32
N ILE A 454 -19.16 18.96 -10.84
CA ILE A 454 -19.74 18.93 -12.18
C ILE A 454 -21.23 19.31 -12.09
N GLY A 455 -21.54 20.54 -12.49
CA GLY A 455 -22.93 21.00 -12.64
C GLY A 455 -23.53 20.68 -14.02
N PRO A 456 -24.84 20.94 -14.24
CA PRO A 456 -25.52 20.65 -15.51
C PRO A 456 -24.88 21.29 -16.75
N THR A 457 -24.31 22.49 -16.61
CA THR A 457 -23.60 23.18 -17.71
C THR A 457 -22.29 22.51 -18.09
N THR A 458 -21.50 22.07 -17.11
CA THR A 458 -20.26 21.31 -17.33
C THR A 458 -20.57 19.92 -17.88
N ALA A 459 -21.60 19.26 -17.34
CA ALA A 459 -22.05 17.96 -17.82
C ALA A 459 -22.46 17.99 -19.31
N ALA A 460 -23.13 19.05 -19.76
CA ALA A 460 -23.48 19.22 -21.17
C ALA A 460 -22.25 19.27 -22.10
N ARG A 461 -21.12 19.86 -21.65
CA ARG A 461 -19.86 19.89 -22.42
C ARG A 461 -19.14 18.54 -22.45
N ILE A 462 -19.32 17.72 -21.41
CA ILE A 462 -18.76 16.38 -21.34
C ILE A 462 -19.57 15.42 -22.24
N LEU A 463 -20.89 15.59 -22.32
CA LEU A 463 -21.79 14.70 -23.06
C LEU A 463 -21.97 15.01 -24.57
N THR A 464 -21.18 15.94 -25.13
CA THR A 464 -21.29 16.38 -26.55
C THR A 464 -21.40 15.21 -27.55
N PRO A 465 -22.29 15.30 -28.57
CA PRO A 465 -22.45 14.24 -29.58
C PRO A 465 -21.12 13.86 -30.26
N GLY A 466 -20.83 12.56 -30.35
CA GLY A 466 -19.58 12.02 -30.92
C GLY A 466 -18.39 11.97 -29.94
N ALA A 467 -18.51 12.56 -28.75
CA ALA A 467 -17.50 12.48 -27.72
C ALA A 467 -17.88 11.40 -26.68
N ALA A 468 -16.95 10.49 -26.39
CA ALA A 468 -17.08 9.43 -25.38
C ALA A 468 -18.13 8.34 -25.69
N GLU A 469 -18.10 7.73 -26.88
CA GLU A 469 -18.82 6.47 -27.15
C GLU A 469 -18.32 5.32 -26.28
N ASN A 470 -17.03 5.33 -25.94
CA ASN A 470 -16.41 4.37 -25.03
C ASN A 470 -16.56 4.81 -23.56
N ARG A 471 -16.94 3.87 -22.69
CA ARG A 471 -17.11 4.05 -21.25
C ARG A 471 -15.85 4.58 -20.56
N LEU A 472 -14.67 4.08 -20.95
CA LEU A 472 -13.38 4.51 -20.39
C LEU A 472 -13.08 5.98 -20.70
N GLU A 473 -13.37 6.42 -21.92
CA GLU A 473 -13.17 7.80 -22.35
C GLU A 473 -14.08 8.78 -21.61
N LEU A 474 -15.32 8.36 -21.32
CA LEU A 474 -16.23 9.13 -20.48
C LEU A 474 -15.65 9.34 -19.08
N LEU A 475 -15.11 8.27 -18.46
CA LEU A 475 -14.52 8.33 -17.12
C LEU A 475 -13.27 9.22 -17.08
N ARG A 476 -12.43 9.20 -18.14
CA ARG A 476 -11.28 10.11 -18.27
C ARG A 476 -11.71 11.57 -18.26
N ARG A 477 -12.69 11.92 -19.09
CA ARG A 477 -13.20 13.30 -19.20
C ARG A 477 -13.88 13.78 -17.91
N ILE A 478 -14.56 12.89 -17.19
CA ILE A 478 -15.08 13.21 -15.84
C ILE A 478 -13.91 13.52 -14.88
N THR A 479 -12.88 12.67 -14.86
CA THR A 479 -11.72 12.83 -13.97
C THR A 479 -10.95 14.13 -14.26
N GLU A 480 -10.78 14.48 -15.54
CA GLU A 480 -10.16 15.74 -15.96
C GLU A 480 -11.00 16.97 -15.54
N ALA A 481 -12.32 16.89 -15.65
CA ALA A 481 -13.22 17.94 -15.18
C ALA A 481 -13.16 18.12 -13.65
N GLU A 482 -13.09 17.03 -12.88
CA GLU A 482 -12.91 17.08 -11.42
C GLU A 482 -11.57 17.73 -11.04
N LYS A 483 -10.49 17.41 -11.77
CA LYS A 483 -9.17 18.01 -11.58
C LYS A 483 -9.19 19.52 -11.85
N THR A 484 -9.83 19.93 -12.94
CA THR A 484 -9.99 21.35 -13.31
C THR A 484 -10.79 22.11 -12.25
N TYR A 485 -11.87 21.51 -11.73
CA TYR A 485 -12.64 22.08 -10.62
C TYR A 485 -11.80 22.20 -9.34
N ALA A 486 -11.04 21.17 -8.97
CA ALA A 486 -10.20 21.19 -7.78
C ALA A 486 -9.09 22.27 -7.84
N GLN A 487 -8.52 22.50 -9.04
CA GLN A 487 -7.51 23.54 -9.26
C GLN A 487 -8.10 24.96 -9.20
N THR A 488 -9.29 25.15 -9.76
CA THR A 488 -9.92 26.47 -9.85
C THR A 488 -10.64 26.87 -8.58
N ARG A 489 -11.14 25.93 -7.76
CA ARG A 489 -11.89 26.20 -6.51
C ARG A 489 -11.24 27.23 -5.58
N ARG A 490 -9.90 27.28 -5.50
CA ARG A 490 -9.15 28.26 -4.69
C ARG A 490 -9.35 29.73 -5.06
N PHE A 491 -9.98 30.02 -6.21
CA PHE A 491 -10.20 31.38 -6.72
C PHE A 491 -11.68 31.82 -6.68
N TRP A 492 -12.57 30.99 -6.13
CA TRP A 492 -14.03 31.22 -6.12
C TRP A 492 -14.63 31.35 -4.72
N ASP A 493 -13.89 30.89 -3.69
CA ASP A 493 -14.11 31.21 -2.28
C ASP A 493 -13.30 32.47 -1.92
#